data_AF-A0ABD5YZ92-F1
#
_entry.id   AF-A0ABD5YZ92-F1
#
_cell.length_a   1.000
_cell.length_b   1.000
_cell.length_c   1.000
_cell.angle_alpha   90.00
_cell.angle_beta   90.00
_cell.angle_gamma   90.00
#
_symmetry.space_group_name_H-M   'P 1'
#
loop_
_entity.id
_entity.type
_entity.pdbx_description
1 polymer ?
#
loop_
_entity_poly.entity_id
_entity_poly.type
_entity_poly.pdbx_seq_one_letter_code
_entity_poly.pdbx_strand_id
1 'polypeptide(L)' 'MPCSCARATSHESLGLWASLNAVPFYEAAGWDRGVERDHETNGETLTVLEMRKQLTDSGA' A
#
# COMPACT_ATOMS: atom_id res chain seq x y z
N MET A 1 13.66 -34.79 -10.21
CA MET A 1 12.51 -33.89 -10.02
C MET A 1 12.94 -32.76 -9.09
N PRO A 2 13.25 -31.54 -9.55
CA PRO A 2 13.46 -30.42 -8.64
C PRO A 2 12.12 -29.76 -8.29
N CYS A 3 11.88 -29.58 -7.00
CA CYS A 3 10.75 -28.84 -6.43
C CYS A 3 10.73 -27.40 -6.95
N SER A 4 9.56 -26.95 -7.41
CA SER A 4 9.28 -25.55 -7.77
C SER A 4 9.31 -24.68 -6.51
N CYS A 5 10.46 -24.08 -6.21
CA CYS A 5 10.54 -23.00 -5.23
C CYS A 5 9.74 -21.80 -5.75
N ALA A 6 8.89 -21.26 -4.87
CA ALA A 6 7.98 -20.17 -5.15
C ALA A 6 8.71 -18.98 -5.80
N ARG A 7 8.13 -18.49 -6.90
CA ARG A 7 8.61 -17.33 -7.65
C ARG A 7 8.56 -16.12 -6.72
N ALA A 8 9.70 -15.48 -6.45
CA ALA A 8 9.71 -14.17 -5.80
C ALA A 8 8.91 -13.22 -6.69
N THR A 9 7.73 -12.79 -6.24
CA THR A 9 6.96 -11.77 -6.94
C THR A 9 7.62 -10.43 -6.67
N SER A 10 8.42 -9.96 -7.63
CA SER A 10 8.84 -8.56 -7.69
C SER A 10 7.59 -7.72 -7.86
N HIS A 11 7.05 -7.22 -6.75
CA HIS A 11 5.97 -6.26 -6.78
C HIS A 11 6.57 -4.90 -7.13
N GLU A 12 6.12 -4.32 -8.25
CA GLU A 12 6.61 -3.02 -8.74
C GLU A 12 6.09 -1.85 -7.89
N SER A 13 5.03 -2.08 -7.09
CA SER A 13 4.43 -1.06 -6.24
C SER A 13 3.76 -1.66 -5.02
N LEU A 14 3.66 -0.85 -3.96
CA LEU A 14 2.84 -1.10 -2.78
C LEU A 14 1.64 -0.17 -2.79
N GLY A 15 0.48 -0.72 -2.43
CA GLY A 15 -0.72 0.03 -2.10
C GLY A 15 -1.10 -0.18 -0.64
N LEU A 16 -1.59 0.85 0.03
CA LEU A 16 -2.18 0.77 1.37
C LEU A 16 -3.41 1.66 1.48
N TRP A 17 -4.25 1.39 2.47
CA TRP A 17 -5.32 2.30 2.87
C TRP A 17 -4.94 2.96 4.19
N ALA A 18 -4.75 4.27 4.16
CA ALA A 18 -4.39 5.07 5.33
C ALA A 18 -5.62 5.77 5.89
N SER A 19 -5.79 5.75 7.21
CA SER A 19 -6.69 6.71 7.86
C SER A 19 -6.23 8.14 7.58
N LEU A 20 -7.18 9.08 7.50
CA LEU A 20 -6.90 10.47 7.10
C LEU A 20 -5.84 11.17 7.99
N ASN A 21 -5.75 10.81 9.27
CA ASN A 21 -4.75 11.35 10.19
C ASN A 21 -3.32 10.86 9.90
N ALA A 22 -3.16 9.71 9.23
CA ALA A 22 -1.86 9.13 8.89
C ALA A 22 -1.37 9.52 7.49
N VAL A 23 -2.22 10.14 6.67
CA VAL A 23 -1.86 10.64 5.32
C VAL A 23 -0.59 11.50 5.32
N PRO A 24 -0.42 12.54 6.16
CA PRO A 24 0.77 13.38 6.12
C PRO A 24 2.06 12.62 6.43
N PHE A 25 1.98 11.55 7.24
CA PHE A 25 3.13 10.68 7.52
C PHE A 25 3.55 9.90 6.27
N TYR A 26 2.60 9.34 5.52
CA TYR A 26 2.89 8.59 4.30
C TYR A 26 3.30 9.50 3.14
N GLU A 27 2.72 10.70 3.01
CA GLU A 27 3.16 11.69 2.03
C GLU A 27 4.63 12.08 2.27
N ALA A 28 5.04 12.31 3.53
CA ALA A 28 6.44 12.57 3.88
C ALA A 28 7.37 11.39 3.57
N ALA A 29 6.85 10.15 3.58
CA ALA A 29 7.57 8.94 3.19
C ALA A 29 7.59 8.68 1.67
N GLY A 30 7.07 9.62 0.86
CA GLY A 30 7.06 9.55 -0.59
C GLY A 30 5.98 8.64 -1.16
N TRP A 31 4.85 8.50 -0.46
CA TRP A 31 3.66 7.84 -0.99
C TRP A 31 2.79 8.86 -1.73
N ASP A 32 2.25 8.44 -2.87
CA ASP A 32 1.28 9.20 -3.64
C ASP A 32 -0.13 8.96 -3.11
N ARG A 33 -0.90 10.05 -3.01
CA ARG A 33 -2.33 10.00 -2.69
C ARG A 33 -3.15 9.53 -3.88
N GLY A 34 -4.07 8.62 -3.61
CA GLY A 34 -5.05 8.09 -4.55
C GLY A 34 -6.45 8.58 -4.23
N VAL A 35 -7.37 7.63 -4.02
CA VAL A 35 -8.80 7.86 -3.92
C VAL A 35 -9.27 7.62 -2.49
N GLU A 36 -10.17 8.47 -1.99
CA GLU A 36 -10.87 8.24 -0.72
C GLU A 36 -11.86 7.09 -0.85
N ARG A 37 -11.89 6.23 0.16
CA ARG A 37 -12.73 5.05 0.23
C ARG A 37 -13.39 4.98 1.59
N ASP A 38 -14.64 4.55 1.59
CA ASP A 38 -15.31 4.14 2.81
C ASP A 38 -14.91 2.69 3.13
N HIS A 39 -14.39 2.49 4.33
CA HIS A 39 -13.96 1.21 4.85
C HIS A 39 -14.76 0.86 6.09
N GLU A 40 -15.52 -0.23 6.04
CA GLU A 40 -16.29 -0.72 7.18
C GLU A 40 -15.40 -1.58 8.08
N THR A 41 -15.30 -1.22 9.36
CA THR A 41 -14.59 -2.00 10.37
C THR A 41 -15.34 -1.94 11.70
N ASN A 42 -15.48 -3.07 12.39
CA ASN A 42 -16.23 -3.18 13.65
C ASN A 42 -17.67 -2.61 13.60
N GLY A 43 -18.30 -2.59 12.42
CA GLY A 43 -19.64 -2.03 12.23
C GLY A 43 -19.68 -0.50 12.08
N GLU A 44 -18.52 0.15 11.98
CA GLU A 44 -18.38 1.58 11.74
C GLU A 44 -17.78 1.83 10.34
N THR A 45 -18.29 2.84 9.64
CA THR A 45 -17.73 3.27 8.35
C THR A 45 -16.68 4.35 8.59
N LEU A 46 -15.44 4.07 8.19
CA LEU A 46 -14.32 4.99 8.28
C LEU A 46 -13.88 5.43 6.89
N THR A 47 -13.65 6.72 6.70
CA THR A 47 -13.02 7.23 5.49
C THR A 47 -11.51 6.98 5.55
N VAL A 48 -11.01 6.24 4.57
CA VAL A 48 -9.59 5.95 4.37
C VAL A 48 -9.15 6.46 3.00
N LEU A 49 -7.88 6.83 2.88
CA LEU A 49 -7.27 7.24 1.62
C LEU A 49 -6.42 6.09 1.08
N GLU A 50 -6.68 5.68 -0.15
CA GLU A 50 -5.76 4.79 -0.85
C GLU A 50 -4.48 5.54 -1.18
N MET A 51 -3.34 4.98 -0.77
CA MET A 51 -2.02 5.52 -1.03
C MET A 51 -1.17 4.48 -1.75
N ARG A 52 -0.30 4.93 -2.65
CA ARG A 52 0.58 4.06 -3.42
C ARG A 52 2.02 4.53 -3.35
N LYS A 53 2.95 3.58 -3.42
CA LYS A 53 4.38 3.88 -3.53
C LYS A 53 5.00 2.90 -4.49
N GLN A 54 5.77 3.42 -5.44
CA GLN A 54 6.58 2.58 -6.33
C GLN A 54 7.68 1.93 -5.51
N LEU A 55 7.81 0.62 -5.64
CA LEU A 55 8.96 -0.11 -5.16
C LEU A 55 10.02 0.00 -6.25
N THR A 56 10.89 1.00 -6.15
CA THR A 56 12.13 0.96 -6.90
C THR A 56 12.85 -0.30 -6.45
N ASP A 57 12.97 -1.28 -7.34
CA ASP A 57 13.86 -2.42 -7.18
C ASP A 57 15.24 -1.85 -6.86
N SER A 58 15.60 -1.83 -5.58
CA SER A 58 16.98 -1.66 -5.17
C SER A 58 17.63 -3.03 -5.33
N GLY A 59 17.68 -3.52 -6.57
CA GLY A 59 18.63 -4.52 -6.99
C GLY A 59 20.02 -3.90 -6.90
N ALA A 60 20.61 -3.99 -5.73
CA ALA A 60 22.02 -3.75 -5.47
C ALA A 60 22.59 -4.95 -4.72
#